data_AF-A0A9P2H6W2-F1
#
_entry.id   AF-A0A9P2H6W2-F1
#
_cell.length_a   1.000
_cell.length_b   1.000
_cell.length_c   1.000
_cell.angle_alpha   90.00
_cell.angle_beta   90.00
_cell.angle_gamma   90.00
#
_symmetry.space_group_name_H-M   'P 1'
#
loop_
_entity.id
_entity.type
_entity.pdbx_description
1 polymer ?
#
loop_
_entity_poly.entity_id
_entity_poly.type
_entity_poly.pdbx_seq_one_letter_code
_entity_poly.pdbx_strand_id
1 'polypeptide(L)'
;MATAPYGVRLLVGAATVAVEETMKLPRTILMYPMTLASQAAHVVMRFQQGLAELVIKGDNTLETLFPPKDEKPEWATFDEDLPDALEGTSIPLLGLSDASEAKNDDRRSDGRFALYSVSDTPETTTASRSADRSTNPKTAKHPKSAAKPTVPTPAVAAELDYPALTLAQLRARLHTLDVPELEALLAYEQATKARAPFQTLLANRITRATAK
;
A
#
# COMPACT_ATOMS: atom_id res chain seq x y z
N MET A 1 8.16 40.41 -22.77
CA MET A 1 7.84 38.97 -22.63
C MET A 1 8.63 38.44 -21.45
N ALA A 2 7.97 38.16 -20.32
CA ALA A 2 8.65 37.74 -19.10
C ALA A 2 9.14 36.29 -19.25
N THR A 3 10.46 36.11 -19.20
CA THR A 3 11.13 34.82 -19.28
C THR A 3 11.12 34.16 -17.90
N ALA A 4 10.57 32.95 -17.79
CA ALA A 4 10.56 32.21 -16.54
C ALA A 4 12.00 31.99 -15.98
N PRO A 5 12.17 31.99 -14.64
CA PRO A 5 13.46 31.77 -13.99
C PRO A 5 14.10 30.43 -14.39
N TYR A 6 15.44 30.38 -14.42
CA TYR A 6 16.20 29.19 -14.85
C TYR A 6 15.81 27.91 -14.09
N GLY A 7 15.62 28.00 -12.76
CA GLY A 7 15.19 26.86 -11.95
C GLY A 7 13.80 26.34 -12.34
N VAL A 8 12.86 27.24 -12.64
CA VAL A 8 11.52 26.84 -13.10
C VAL A 8 11.58 26.14 -14.45
N ARG A 9 12.40 26.63 -15.38
CA ARG A 9 12.60 25.98 -16.68
C ARG A 9 13.25 24.61 -16.57
N LEU A 10 14.21 24.45 -15.66
CA LEU A 10 14.83 23.15 -15.41
C LEU A 10 13.81 22.17 -14.82
N LEU A 11 12.99 22.60 -13.87
CA LEU A 11 11.94 21.77 -13.29
C LEU A 11 10.86 21.41 -14.33
N VAL A 12 10.44 22.36 -15.15
CA VAL A 12 9.50 22.12 -16.25
C VAL A 12 10.12 21.19 -17.31
N GLY A 13 11.40 21.36 -17.64
CA GLY A 13 12.14 20.47 -18.53
C GLY A 13 12.27 19.05 -17.98
N ALA A 14 12.60 18.90 -16.69
CA ALA A 14 12.69 17.60 -16.04
C ALA A 14 11.31 16.92 -15.92
N ALA A 15 10.26 17.69 -15.61
CA ALA A 15 8.89 17.20 -15.54
C ALA A 15 8.38 16.76 -16.92
N THR A 16 8.65 17.54 -17.97
CA THR A 16 8.29 17.17 -19.34
C THR A 16 9.02 15.90 -19.79
N VAL A 17 10.31 15.74 -19.47
CA VAL A 17 11.06 14.49 -19.74
C VAL A 17 10.47 13.30 -19.00
N ALA A 18 10.11 13.45 -17.73
CA ALA A 18 9.47 12.38 -16.96
C ALA A 18 8.09 12.00 -17.53
N VAL A 19 7.31 12.98 -18.00
CA VAL A 19 6.01 12.75 -18.65
C VAL A 19 6.17 12.05 -19.99
N GLU A 20 7.13 12.45 -20.81
CA GLU A 20 7.41 11.77 -22.08
C GLU A 20 7.87 10.33 -21.87
N GLU A 21 8.67 10.07 -20.83
CA GLU A 21 9.13 8.72 -20.53
C GLU A 21 8.00 7.82 -19.99
N THR A 22 7.08 8.39 -19.19
CA THR A 22 5.87 7.66 -18.74
C THR A 22 4.88 7.39 -19.87
N MET A 23 4.82 8.23 -20.90
CA MET A 23 4.02 8.00 -22.12
C MET A 23 4.60 6.89 -23.02
N LYS A 24 5.90 6.57 -22.92
CA LYS A 24 6.54 5.47 -23.69
C LYS A 24 6.37 4.09 -23.03
N LEU A 25 6.20 4.06 -21.71
CA LEU A 25 6.00 2.85 -20.91
C LEU A 25 4.87 1.89 -21.36
N PRO A 26 3.68 2.36 -21.81
CA PRO A 26 2.59 1.49 -22.27
C PRO A 26 2.99 0.58 -23.43
N ARG A 27 3.86 1.10 -24.32
CA ARG A 27 4.29 0.37 -25.51
C ARG A 27 5.32 -0.71 -25.16
N THR A 28 6.11 -0.50 -24.10
CA THR A 28 7.12 -1.44 -23.61
C THR A 28 6.50 -2.57 -22.77
N ILE A 29 5.36 -2.34 -22.12
CA ILE A 29 4.63 -3.34 -21.29
C ILE A 29 4.26 -4.62 -22.09
N LEU A 30 4.11 -4.54 -23.41
CA LEU A 30 3.73 -5.66 -24.27
C LEU A 30 4.81 -6.75 -24.42
N MET A 31 6.08 -6.42 -24.19
CA MET A 31 7.19 -7.39 -24.19
C MET A 31 7.62 -7.83 -22.79
N TYR A 32 6.98 -7.30 -21.74
CA TYR A 32 7.40 -7.62 -20.38
C TYR A 32 6.82 -8.96 -19.88
N PRO A 33 7.61 -9.76 -19.14
CA PRO A 33 7.11 -10.97 -18.50
C PRO A 33 5.93 -10.66 -17.58
N MET A 34 4.96 -11.57 -17.56
CA MET A 34 3.67 -11.47 -16.86
C MET A 34 3.76 -11.11 -15.37
N THR A 35 4.94 -11.26 -14.76
CA THR A 35 5.22 -10.93 -13.36
C THR A 35 5.28 -9.43 -13.08
N LEU A 36 5.67 -8.59 -14.04
CA LEU A 36 5.69 -7.13 -13.82
C LEU A 36 4.29 -6.51 -13.79
N ALA A 37 3.32 -7.10 -14.49
CA ALA A 37 1.93 -6.64 -14.46
C ALA A 37 1.32 -6.72 -13.04
N SER A 38 1.64 -7.78 -12.30
CA SER A 38 1.15 -7.96 -10.92
C SER A 38 1.79 -6.98 -9.94
N GLN A 39 3.08 -6.67 -10.10
CA GLN A 39 3.75 -5.68 -9.24
C GLN A 39 3.14 -4.28 -9.43
N ALA A 40 2.82 -3.90 -10.67
CA ALA A 40 2.14 -2.63 -10.94
C ALA A 40 0.78 -2.54 -10.24
N ALA A 41 -0.03 -3.62 -10.27
CA ALA A 41 -1.33 -3.65 -9.59
C ALA A 41 -1.21 -3.44 -8.07
N HIS A 42 -0.22 -4.04 -7.42
CA HIS A 42 0.02 -3.85 -5.98
C HIS A 42 0.49 -2.42 -5.63
N VAL A 43 1.21 -1.76 -6.53
CA VAL A 43 1.62 -0.36 -6.35
C VAL A 43 0.42 0.58 -6.43
N VAL A 44 -0.51 0.34 -7.36
CA VAL A 44 -1.73 1.16 -7.51
C VAL A 44 -2.63 1.10 -6.28
N MET A 45 -2.84 -0.10 -5.72
CA MET A 45 -3.63 -0.27 -4.50
C MET A 45 -3.09 0.58 -3.35
N ARG A 46 -1.76 0.58 -3.16
CA ARG A 46 -1.08 1.35 -2.12
C ARG A 46 -1.13 2.85 -2.39
N PHE A 47 -1.14 3.26 -3.66
CA PHE A 47 -1.29 4.65 -4.05
C PHE A 47 -2.68 5.19 -3.72
N GLN A 48 -3.74 4.42 -4.00
CA GLN A 48 -5.11 4.79 -3.62
C GLN A 48 -5.26 4.93 -2.10
N GLN A 49 -4.64 4.03 -1.33
CA GLN A 49 -4.63 4.10 0.14
C GLN A 49 -3.84 5.32 0.64
N GLY A 50 -2.65 5.56 0.08
CA GLY A 50 -1.80 6.69 0.46
C GLY A 50 -2.39 8.05 0.10
N LEU A 51 -3.13 8.16 -1.02
CA LEU A 51 -3.84 9.39 -1.37
C LEU A 51 -4.96 9.71 -0.38
N ALA A 52 -5.76 8.72 0.02
CA ALA A 52 -6.82 8.94 1.01
C ALA A 52 -6.23 9.40 2.35
N GLU A 53 -5.17 8.74 2.83
CA GLU A 53 -4.46 9.14 4.05
C GLU A 53 -3.86 10.54 3.94
N LEU A 54 -3.29 10.90 2.78
CA LEU A 54 -2.71 12.23 2.55
C LEU A 54 -3.79 13.32 2.46
N VAL A 55 -4.95 13.03 1.86
CA VAL A 55 -6.09 13.96 1.81
C VAL A 55 -6.63 14.20 3.20
N ILE A 56 -6.88 13.13 3.98
CA ILE A 56 -7.35 13.25 5.37
C ILE A 56 -6.35 14.03 6.21
N LYS A 57 -5.04 13.78 6.04
CA LYS A 57 -4.01 14.50 6.78
C LYS A 57 -3.88 15.95 6.31
N GLY A 58 -4.05 16.21 5.02
CA GLY A 58 -4.09 17.55 4.43
C GLY A 58 -5.23 18.37 5.01
N ASP A 59 -6.43 17.79 5.06
CA ASP A 59 -7.64 18.38 5.64
C ASP A 59 -7.42 18.75 7.11
N ASN A 60 -6.96 17.79 7.93
CA ASN A 60 -6.62 18.05 9.34
C ASN A 60 -5.54 19.14 9.51
N THR A 61 -4.52 19.16 8.65
CA THR A 61 -3.48 20.20 8.73
C THR A 61 -4.01 21.57 8.33
N LEU A 62 -4.93 21.65 7.37
CA LEU A 62 -5.56 22.89 6.93
C LEU A 62 -6.49 23.45 8.01
N GLU A 63 -7.29 22.62 8.67
CA GLU A 63 -8.13 23.03 9.81
C GLU A 63 -7.31 23.54 11.00
N THR A 64 -6.11 22.99 11.21
CA THR A 64 -5.21 23.42 12.29
C THR A 64 -4.49 24.74 11.95
N LEU A 65 -4.13 24.96 10.67
CA LEU A 65 -3.42 26.16 10.21
C LEU A 65 -4.38 27.33 9.94
N PHE A 66 -5.61 27.02 9.54
CA PHE A 66 -6.69 27.96 9.27
C PHE A 66 -7.88 27.60 10.18
N PRO A 67 -7.91 28.14 11.42
CA PRO A 67 -9.06 27.98 12.31
C PRO A 67 -10.35 28.32 11.56
N PRO A 68 -11.42 27.52 11.72
CA PRO A 68 -12.65 27.70 10.97
C PRO A 68 -13.16 29.12 11.18
N LYS A 69 -13.06 29.94 10.14
CA LYS A 69 -13.84 31.15 10.04
C LYS A 69 -15.20 30.70 9.53
N ASP A 70 -16.25 30.91 10.31
CA ASP A 70 -17.66 30.70 9.94
C ASP A 70 -18.14 31.61 8.78
N GLU A 71 -17.21 32.16 7.99
CA GLU A 71 -17.50 32.86 6.75
C GLU A 71 -17.84 31.79 5.70
N LYS A 72 -19.10 31.36 5.72
CA LYS A 72 -19.73 30.60 4.62
C LYS A 72 -19.35 31.30 3.32
N PRO A 73 -18.48 30.72 2.50
CA PRO A 73 -17.97 31.44 1.36
C PRO A 73 -19.09 31.52 0.30
N GLU A 74 -19.07 32.57 -0.53
CA GLU A 74 -20.13 32.96 -1.48
C GLU A 74 -20.54 31.89 -2.52
N TRP A 75 -19.86 30.74 -2.55
CA TRP A 75 -20.15 29.57 -3.40
C TRP A 75 -20.89 28.44 -2.66
N ALA A 76 -21.07 28.58 -1.35
CA ALA A 76 -21.86 27.70 -0.48
C ALA A 76 -23.12 28.40 0.06
N THR A 77 -23.57 29.46 -0.61
CA THR A 77 -24.91 30.02 -0.47
C THR A 77 -25.84 29.22 -1.36
N PHE A 78 -26.74 28.46 -0.74
CA PHE A 78 -27.85 27.83 -1.45
C PHE A 78 -28.90 28.92 -1.72
N ASP A 79 -29.52 28.93 -2.90
CA ASP A 79 -30.62 29.84 -3.27
C ASP A 79 -31.89 29.67 -2.38
N GLU A 80 -31.82 28.93 -1.27
CA GLU A 80 -32.91 28.74 -0.31
C GLU A 80 -33.31 30.02 0.45
N ASP A 81 -32.46 31.07 0.41
CA ASP A 81 -32.78 32.39 0.94
C ASP A 81 -33.38 33.34 -0.11
N LEU A 82 -33.66 32.87 -1.35
CA LEU A 82 -34.49 33.63 -2.26
C LEU A 82 -35.90 33.68 -1.64
N PRO A 83 -36.41 34.85 -1.22
CA PRO A 83 -37.73 34.91 -0.64
C PRO A 83 -38.70 34.30 -1.64
N ASP A 84 -39.69 33.57 -1.12
CA ASP A 84 -40.82 32.94 -1.83
C ASP A 84 -41.74 33.99 -2.50
N ALA A 85 -41.15 35.02 -3.11
CA ALA A 85 -41.78 36.19 -3.71
C ALA A 85 -42.51 35.85 -5.02
N LEU A 86 -42.72 34.57 -5.33
CA LEU A 86 -43.60 34.10 -6.39
C LEU A 86 -44.75 33.21 -5.91
N GLU A 87 -44.86 32.85 -4.62
CA GLU A 87 -46.06 32.21 -4.07
C GLU A 87 -47.00 33.24 -3.42
N GLY A 88 -47.41 34.21 -4.23
CA GLY A 88 -48.46 35.17 -3.91
C GLY A 88 -49.52 35.32 -5.01
N THR A 89 -49.53 34.45 -6.03
CA THR A 89 -50.61 34.41 -7.03
C THR A 89 -51.58 33.29 -6.67
N SER A 90 -52.61 33.68 -5.92
CA SER A 90 -53.77 32.85 -5.59
C SER A 90 -54.44 32.30 -6.86
N ILE A 91 -54.34 30.99 -7.09
CA ILE A 91 -55.37 30.24 -7.82
C ILE A 91 -56.24 29.53 -6.78
N PRO A 92 -57.54 29.86 -6.65
CA PRO A 92 -58.37 29.28 -5.60
C PRO A 92 -58.86 27.90 -6.04
N LEU A 93 -58.44 26.83 -5.33
CA LEU A 93 -59.16 25.56 -5.35
C LEU A 93 -59.62 25.23 -3.94
N LEU A 94 -60.94 25.13 -3.80
CA LEU A 94 -61.69 24.97 -2.56
C LEU A 94 -61.28 23.72 -1.77
N GLY A 95 -61.08 23.92 -0.47
CA GLY A 95 -61.62 23.07 0.59
C GLY A 95 -60.89 21.76 0.87
N LEU A 96 -60.16 21.75 1.98
CA LEU A 96 -60.37 20.86 3.14
C LEU A 96 -59.27 21.13 4.16
N SER A 97 -59.68 21.80 5.23
CA SER A 97 -58.91 22.02 6.45
C SER A 97 -58.75 20.73 7.25
N ASP A 98 -57.56 20.60 7.82
CA ASP A 98 -57.27 20.03 9.14
C ASP A 98 -57.45 18.51 9.35
N ALA A 99 -56.31 17.81 9.46
CA ALA A 99 -56.19 16.58 10.25
C ALA A 99 -54.71 16.35 10.62
N SER A 100 -54.39 16.73 11.84
CA SER A 100 -53.23 16.33 12.65
C SER A 100 -52.85 14.84 12.58
N GLU A 101 -51.54 14.60 12.67
CA GLU A 101 -50.89 13.45 13.32
C GLU A 101 -51.33 12.03 12.93
N ALA A 102 -50.54 11.38 12.06
CA ALA A 102 -50.48 9.93 11.96
C ALA A 102 -49.03 9.45 11.79
N LYS A 103 -48.40 9.22 12.93
CA LYS A 103 -47.40 8.19 13.22
C LYS A 103 -47.33 7.09 12.14
N ASN A 104 -46.23 7.02 11.37
CA ASN A 104 -45.73 5.80 10.72
C ASN A 104 -44.44 6.10 9.95
N ASP A 105 -43.29 5.96 10.62
CA ASP A 105 -42.02 5.80 9.89
C ASP A 105 -41.11 4.77 10.56
N ASP A 106 -41.61 3.53 10.65
CA ASP A 106 -40.88 2.41 11.25
C ASP A 106 -40.68 1.23 10.29
N ARG A 107 -40.57 1.43 8.96
CA ARG A 107 -40.49 0.27 8.02
C ARG A 107 -39.70 0.39 6.72
N ARG A 108 -38.63 1.18 6.57
CA ARG A 108 -37.90 1.22 5.27
C ARG A 108 -36.37 1.25 5.23
N SER A 109 -35.64 0.75 6.24
CA SER A 109 -34.18 0.62 6.07
C SER A 109 -33.46 -0.55 6.75
N ASP A 110 -34.15 -1.58 7.21
CA ASP A 110 -33.49 -2.73 7.90
C ASP A 110 -33.19 -3.96 7.01
N GLY A 111 -33.16 -3.80 5.68
CA GLY A 111 -33.20 -4.94 4.76
C GLY A 111 -31.91 -5.36 4.05
N ARG A 112 -30.81 -4.57 4.07
CA ARG A 112 -29.66 -4.85 3.16
C ARG A 112 -28.25 -4.55 3.67
N PHE A 113 -28.08 -3.82 4.77
CA PHE A 113 -26.75 -3.46 5.28
C PHE A 113 -26.32 -4.22 6.54
N ALA A 114 -27.21 -4.99 7.17
CA ALA A 114 -26.91 -5.77 8.38
C ALA A 114 -26.07 -7.05 8.15
N LEU A 115 -25.78 -7.42 6.90
CA LEU A 115 -24.98 -8.62 6.58
C LEU A 115 -23.46 -8.40 6.61
N TYR A 116 -22.99 -7.16 6.78
CA TYR A 116 -21.55 -6.84 6.84
C TYR A 116 -21.10 -6.15 8.13
N SER A 117 -22.01 -5.83 9.07
CA SER A 117 -21.60 -5.43 10.42
C SER A 117 -21.27 -6.69 11.23
N VAL A 118 -20.06 -7.18 11.05
CA VAL A 118 -19.41 -8.11 11.99
C VAL A 118 -19.51 -7.49 13.38
N SER A 119 -20.18 -8.19 14.29
CA SER A 119 -20.16 -7.93 15.72
C SER A 119 -18.73 -8.14 16.23
N ASP A 120 -17.99 -7.06 16.46
CA ASP A 120 -16.82 -7.06 17.33
C ASP A 120 -17.27 -6.45 18.66
N THR A 121 -17.65 -7.30 19.60
CA THR A 121 -18.00 -6.92 20.97
C THR A 121 -16.74 -6.99 21.83
N PRO A 122 -16.25 -5.88 22.43
CA PRO A 122 -15.22 -5.95 23.44
C PRO A 122 -15.86 -6.11 24.82
N GLU A 123 -15.84 -7.32 25.39
CA GLU A 123 -16.00 -7.50 26.84
C GLU A 123 -14.96 -8.45 27.44
N THR A 124 -14.46 -7.96 28.58
CA THR A 124 -13.41 -8.44 29.46
C THR A 124 -13.85 -9.67 30.26
N THR A 125 -12.96 -10.67 30.46
CA THR A 125 -12.57 -11.25 31.77
C THR A 125 -12.04 -12.70 31.66
N THR A 126 -10.73 -12.82 31.88
CA THR A 126 -9.94 -13.91 32.51
C THR A 126 -10.28 -15.39 32.26
N ALA A 127 -9.35 -16.13 31.63
CA ALA A 127 -8.80 -17.38 32.14
C ALA A 127 -7.52 -17.81 31.37
N SER A 128 -6.40 -17.84 32.09
CA SER A 128 -5.14 -18.56 31.90
C SER A 128 -4.90 -19.38 30.63
N ARG A 129 -3.78 -19.10 29.94
CA ARG A 129 -2.57 -19.95 30.01
C ARG A 129 -1.40 -19.35 29.22
N SER A 130 -0.25 -19.42 29.87
CA SER A 130 1.10 -19.07 29.47
C SER A 130 1.51 -19.63 28.11
N ALA A 131 2.19 -18.82 27.29
CA ALA A 131 3.47 -19.16 26.66
C ALA A 131 3.92 -18.04 25.70
N ASP A 132 5.09 -17.47 26.03
CA ASP A 132 6.20 -17.13 25.13
C ASP A 132 5.97 -16.26 23.87
N ARG A 133 6.91 -15.33 23.69
CA ARG A 133 7.37 -14.75 22.40
C ARG A 133 6.65 -13.49 21.88
N SER A 134 7.29 -12.34 22.06
CA SER A 134 8.15 -11.78 21.00
C SER A 134 8.61 -10.38 21.39
N THR A 135 9.90 -10.24 21.63
CA THR A 135 10.57 -8.95 21.79
C THR A 135 10.69 -8.26 20.43
N ASN A 136 10.19 -7.04 20.38
CA ASN A 136 10.42 -6.04 19.34
C ASN A 136 11.92 -5.94 18.97
N PRO A 137 12.31 -5.83 17.68
CA PRO A 137 13.53 -5.15 17.34
C PRO A 137 13.23 -3.86 16.60
N LYS A 138 13.56 -2.78 17.30
CA LYS A 138 13.70 -1.42 16.78
C LYS A 138 14.60 -1.40 15.55
N THR A 139 14.19 -0.57 14.61
CA THR A 139 14.98 0.04 13.54
C THR A 139 16.33 0.53 14.07
N ALA A 140 17.41 0.00 13.50
CA ALA A 140 18.75 0.58 13.64
C ALA A 140 19.39 0.68 12.25
N LYS A 141 19.57 1.93 11.79
CA LYS A 141 20.51 2.29 10.72
C LYS A 141 21.92 1.93 11.17
N HIS A 142 22.68 1.24 10.33
CA HIS A 142 24.13 1.39 10.27
C HIS A 142 24.63 1.20 8.82
N PRO A 143 25.39 2.15 8.26
CA PRO A 143 26.29 1.87 7.16
C PRO A 143 27.63 1.42 7.76
N LYS A 144 28.08 0.19 7.46
CA LYS A 144 29.48 -0.18 7.64
C LYS A 144 29.93 -1.11 6.52
N SER A 145 30.80 -0.56 5.68
CA SER A 145 31.78 -1.31 4.90
C SER A 145 32.56 -2.22 5.85
N ALA A 146 32.52 -3.52 5.60
CA ALA A 146 33.31 -4.51 6.34
C ALA A 146 34.03 -5.39 5.32
N ALA A 147 35.33 -5.56 5.58
CA ALA A 147 36.34 -6.20 4.74
C ALA A 147 35.89 -7.54 4.16
N LYS A 148 36.26 -7.80 2.90
CA LYS A 148 36.08 -9.09 2.23
C LYS A 148 36.79 -10.17 3.04
N PRO A 149 36.09 -11.14 3.66
CA PRO A 149 36.76 -12.35 4.07
C PRO A 149 37.15 -13.11 2.80
N THR A 150 38.43 -13.46 2.69
CA THR A 150 38.98 -14.30 1.60
C THR A 150 38.51 -15.74 1.80
N VAL A 151 37.20 -15.96 1.70
CA VAL A 151 36.63 -17.30 1.68
C VAL A 151 36.73 -17.80 0.24
N PRO A 152 37.24 -19.03 0.00
CA PRO A 152 37.24 -19.62 -1.33
C PRO A 152 35.80 -19.63 -1.84
N THR A 153 35.54 -18.84 -2.88
CA THR A 153 34.21 -18.74 -3.49
C THR A 153 34.07 -19.92 -4.43
N PRO A 154 33.12 -20.85 -4.21
CA PRO A 154 32.91 -21.96 -5.13
C PRO A 154 32.49 -21.42 -6.50
N ALA A 155 32.88 -22.12 -7.57
CA ALA A 155 32.57 -21.72 -8.95
C ALA A 155 31.06 -21.45 -9.14
N VAL A 156 30.22 -22.32 -8.58
CA VAL A 156 28.76 -22.20 -8.57
C VAL A 156 28.27 -20.89 -7.92
N ALA A 157 28.90 -20.43 -6.85
CA ALA A 157 28.51 -19.17 -6.20
C ALA A 157 28.85 -17.95 -7.05
N ALA A 158 29.94 -18.01 -7.81
CA ALA A 158 30.36 -16.95 -8.73
C ALA A 158 29.48 -16.90 -9.98
N GLU A 159 29.18 -18.07 -10.56
CA GLU A 159 28.31 -18.18 -11.75
C GLU A 159 26.88 -17.69 -11.47
N LEU A 160 26.36 -17.99 -10.28
CA LEU A 160 24.99 -17.61 -9.92
C LEU A 160 24.86 -16.21 -9.33
N ASP A 161 25.97 -15.53 -9.04
CA ASP A 161 26.00 -14.33 -8.18
C ASP A 161 25.21 -14.55 -6.87
N TYR A 162 25.53 -15.66 -6.20
CA TYR A 162 24.91 -16.11 -4.96
C TYR A 162 24.78 -15.02 -3.86
N PRO A 163 25.77 -14.15 -3.59
CA PRO A 163 25.63 -13.14 -2.53
C PRO A 163 24.57 -12.08 -2.82
N ALA A 164 24.21 -11.85 -4.09
CA ALA A 164 23.18 -10.91 -4.52
C ALA A 164 21.77 -11.54 -4.60
N LEU A 165 21.68 -12.87 -4.59
CA LEU A 165 20.42 -13.60 -4.70
C LEU A 165 19.52 -13.45 -3.46
N THR A 166 18.23 -13.20 -3.71
CA THR A 166 17.19 -13.24 -2.68
C THR A 166 16.80 -14.69 -2.35
N LEU A 167 16.18 -14.90 -1.19
CA LEU A 167 15.76 -16.24 -0.74
C LEU A 167 14.80 -16.92 -1.73
N ALA A 168 13.87 -16.15 -2.31
CA ALA A 168 12.92 -16.65 -3.30
C ALA A 168 13.61 -17.05 -4.62
N GLN A 169 14.57 -16.25 -5.08
CA GLN A 169 15.33 -16.54 -6.29
C GLN A 169 16.24 -17.76 -6.10
N LEU A 170 16.89 -17.89 -4.93
CA LEU A 170 17.64 -19.09 -4.59
C LEU A 170 16.72 -20.31 -4.65
N ARG A 171 15.55 -20.27 -3.97
CA ARG A 171 14.57 -21.36 -3.98
C ARG A 171 14.17 -21.79 -5.39
N ALA A 172 13.93 -20.83 -6.28
CA ALA A 172 13.57 -21.10 -7.66
C ALA A 172 14.70 -21.82 -8.43
N ARG A 173 15.98 -21.59 -8.09
CA ARG A 173 17.13 -22.20 -8.78
C ARG A 173 17.62 -23.51 -8.17
N LEU A 174 17.27 -23.84 -6.93
CA LEU A 174 17.77 -25.05 -6.25
C LEU A 174 17.40 -26.39 -6.88
N HIS A 175 16.42 -26.41 -7.78
CA HIS A 175 16.06 -27.63 -8.50
C HIS A 175 17.03 -27.92 -9.65
N THR A 176 17.77 -26.93 -10.14
CA THR A 176 18.76 -27.09 -11.21
C THR A 176 20.17 -27.36 -10.69
N LEU A 177 20.38 -27.30 -9.37
CA LEU A 177 21.68 -27.55 -8.74
C LEU A 177 21.79 -29.00 -8.25
N ASP A 178 23.00 -29.55 -8.40
CA ASP A 178 23.33 -30.90 -7.97
C ASP A 178 23.75 -30.94 -6.48
N VAL A 179 23.72 -32.14 -5.88
CA VAL A 179 24.09 -32.36 -4.46
C VAL A 179 25.45 -31.74 -4.09
N PRO A 180 26.56 -31.96 -4.82
CA PRO A 180 27.86 -31.37 -4.46
C PRO A 180 27.86 -29.84 -4.53
N GLU A 181 27.08 -29.26 -5.45
CA GLU A 181 26.95 -27.81 -5.58
C GLU A 181 26.19 -27.20 -4.41
N LEU A 182 25.14 -27.88 -3.96
CA LEU A 182 24.34 -27.49 -2.80
C LEU A 182 25.16 -27.53 -1.50
N GLU A 183 26.01 -28.55 -1.32
CA GLU A 183 26.93 -28.64 -0.18
C GLU A 183 28.00 -27.53 -0.21
N ALA A 184 28.56 -27.24 -1.39
CA ALA A 184 29.50 -26.14 -1.56
C ALA A 184 28.87 -24.78 -1.22
N LEU A 185 27.62 -24.55 -1.63
CA LEU A 185 26.87 -23.34 -1.27
C LEU A 185 26.55 -23.25 0.22
N LEU A 186 26.24 -24.38 0.86
CA LEU A 186 25.99 -24.44 2.30
C LEU A 186 27.25 -24.09 3.10
N ALA A 187 28.40 -24.67 2.73
CA ALA A 187 29.69 -24.35 3.34
C ALA A 187 30.07 -22.87 3.13
N TYR A 188 29.84 -22.34 1.92
CA TYR A 188 30.09 -20.93 1.61
C TYR A 188 29.19 -19.98 2.43
N GLU A 189 27.90 -20.28 2.59
CA GLU A 189 26.99 -19.47 3.40
C GLU A 189 27.37 -19.50 4.88
N GLN A 190 27.77 -20.66 5.41
CA GLN A 190 28.24 -20.80 6.79
C GLN A 190 29.53 -20.00 7.05
N ALA A 191 30.45 -19.96 6.09
CA ALA A 191 31.72 -19.23 6.20
C ALA A 191 31.60 -17.71 5.99
N THR A 192 30.51 -17.23 5.37
CA THR A 192 30.36 -15.81 5.01
C THR A 192 29.35 -15.07 5.91
N LYS A 193 28.06 -15.13 5.60
CA LYS A 193 27.00 -14.33 6.24
C LYS A 193 26.15 -15.13 7.23
N ALA A 194 26.25 -16.45 7.20
CA ALA A 194 25.52 -17.38 8.05
C ALA A 194 24.01 -17.08 8.17
N ARG A 195 23.34 -16.76 7.05
CA ARG A 195 21.91 -16.44 7.07
C ARG A 195 21.09 -17.70 7.33
N ALA A 196 20.51 -17.80 8.53
CA ALA A 196 19.65 -18.91 8.95
C ALA A 196 18.61 -19.38 7.89
N PRO A 197 17.82 -18.49 7.25
CA PRO A 197 16.83 -18.93 6.27
C PRO A 197 17.46 -19.57 5.01
N PHE A 198 18.66 -19.13 4.60
CA PHE A 198 19.37 -19.71 3.46
C PHE A 198 19.93 -21.10 3.81
N GLN A 199 20.52 -21.24 4.99
CA GLN A 199 21.06 -22.50 5.48
C GLN A 199 19.98 -23.58 5.64
N THR A 200 18.85 -23.25 6.27
CA THR A 200 17.73 -24.20 6.41
C THR A 200 17.21 -24.66 5.07
N LEU A 201 17.14 -23.76 4.09
CA LEU A 201 16.62 -24.07 2.77
C LEU A 201 17.59 -24.96 1.98
N LEU A 202 18.89 -24.67 2.01
CA LEU A 202 19.94 -25.53 1.42
C LEU A 202 19.97 -26.91 2.08
N ALA A 203 19.95 -26.99 3.41
CA ALA A 203 19.95 -28.26 4.14
C ALA A 203 18.73 -29.12 3.79
N ASN A 204 17.53 -28.53 3.76
CA ASN A 204 16.29 -29.23 3.37
C ASN A 204 16.30 -29.70 1.91
N ARG A 205 16.98 -28.97 1.01
CA ARG A 205 17.11 -29.40 -0.39
C ARG A 205 18.10 -30.55 -0.52
N ILE A 206 19.23 -30.49 0.19
CA ILE A 206 20.24 -31.56 0.23
C ILE A 206 19.59 -32.87 0.69
N THR A 207 18.89 -32.86 1.83
CA THR A 207 18.23 -34.07 2.35
C THR A 207 17.21 -34.66 1.38
N ARG A 208 16.48 -33.83 0.64
CA ARG A 208 15.54 -34.27 -0.41
C ARG A 208 16.23 -34.78 -1.67
N ALA A 209 17.40 -34.23 -2.00
CA ALA A 209 18.18 -34.63 -3.16
C ALA A 209 18.88 -35.97 -2.93
N THR A 210 19.39 -36.20 -1.73
CA THR A 210 20.07 -37.45 -1.33
C THR A 210 19.10 -38.61 -1.07
N ALA A 211 17.84 -38.31 -0.78
CA ALA A 211 16.80 -39.32 -0.54
C ALA A 211 16.13 -39.85 -1.82
N LYS A 212 16.52 -39.33 -2.99
CA LYS A 212 15.99 -39.72 -4.30
C LYS A 212 17.02 -40.54 -5.05
#